data_AF-A0AAU0N5S9-F1
#
_entry.id   AF-A0AAU0N5S9-F1
#
_cell.length_a   1.000
_cell.length_b   1.000
_cell.length_c   1.000
_cell.angle_alpha   90.00
_cell.angle_beta   90.00
_cell.angle_gamma   90.00
#
_symmetry.space_group_name_H-M   'P 1'
#
loop_
_entity.id
_entity.type
_entity.pdbx_description
1 polymer ?
#
loop_
_entity_poly.entity_id
_entity_poly.type
_entity_poly.pdbx_seq_one_letter_code
_entity_poly.pdbx_strand_id
1 'polypeptide(L)'
;MPQPVQTSLFEDWQEALDSLELEEIVQEVKALKRKAKKNKGIKRAILDQFPAEEKLHELSNCQCPDCGESMKQIGASAVREELFFIPAHMKRIIHKQASYKCEDCNQKKRTVTKL
;
A
#
# COMPACT_ATOMS: atom_id res chain seq x y z
N MET A 1 37.21 -27.12 18.01
CA MET A 1 37.79 -26.94 16.67
C MET A 1 36.72 -26.38 15.75
N PRO A 2 36.90 -25.20 15.13
CA PRO A 2 35.95 -24.72 14.14
C PRO A 2 36.24 -25.39 12.78
N GLN A 3 35.19 -25.75 12.06
CA GLN A 3 35.26 -26.38 10.73
C GLN A 3 35.75 -25.37 9.68
N PRO A 4 36.47 -25.83 8.64
CA PRO A 4 36.94 -24.94 7.57
C PRO A 4 35.76 -24.35 6.79
N VAL A 5 35.84 -23.04 6.55
CA VAL A 5 34.85 -22.25 5.85
C VAL A 5 34.91 -22.61 4.37
N GLN A 6 33.81 -23.09 3.80
CA GLN A 6 33.68 -23.43 2.38
C GLN A 6 33.60 -22.14 1.53
N THR A 7 34.73 -21.48 1.32
CA THR A 7 34.82 -20.30 0.43
C THR A 7 35.04 -20.68 -1.03
N SER A 8 35.43 -21.92 -1.31
CA SER A 8 35.76 -22.41 -2.66
C SER A 8 34.56 -22.71 -3.56
N LEU A 9 33.33 -22.48 -3.10
CA LEU A 9 32.12 -22.72 -3.92
C LEU A 9 31.81 -21.53 -4.84
N PHE A 10 32.29 -20.33 -4.50
CA PHE A 10 31.95 -19.10 -5.22
C PHE A 10 33.01 -18.68 -6.25
N GLU A 11 34.19 -19.30 -6.24
CA GLU A 11 35.27 -19.03 -7.21
C GLU A 11 34.96 -19.63 -8.59
N ASP A 12 34.43 -20.87 -8.64
CA ASP A 12 34.00 -21.54 -9.87
C ASP A 12 32.93 -20.76 -10.65
N TRP A 13 32.09 -19.99 -9.93
CA TRP A 13 30.99 -19.24 -10.53
C TRP A 13 31.47 -17.95 -11.19
N GLN A 14 32.51 -17.34 -10.63
CA GLN A 14 33.14 -16.14 -11.17
C GLN A 14 33.86 -16.47 -12.49
N GLU A 15 34.58 -17.60 -12.51
CA GLU A 15 35.37 -18.06 -13.65
C GLU A 15 34.49 -18.55 -14.82
N ALA A 16 33.31 -19.11 -14.51
CA ALA A 16 32.27 -19.42 -15.48
C ALA A 16 31.65 -18.16 -16.11
N LEU A 17 31.55 -17.06 -15.35
CA LEU A 17 31.01 -15.79 -15.83
C LEU A 17 31.99 -15.09 -16.77
N ASP A 18 33.28 -15.11 -16.45
CA ASP A 18 34.36 -14.53 -17.27
C ASP A 18 34.55 -15.31 -18.60
N SER A 19 34.32 -16.62 -18.62
CA SER A 19 34.38 -17.44 -19.86
C SER A 19 33.20 -17.21 -20.82
N LEU A 20 32.12 -16.55 -20.39
CA LEU A 20 30.95 -16.26 -21.21
C LEU A 20 31.02 -14.89 -21.93
N GLU A 21 32.10 -14.13 -21.73
CA GLU A 21 32.24 -12.75 -22.21
C GLU A 21 32.92 -12.61 -23.60
N LEU A 22 32.52 -13.44 -24.57
CA LEU A 22 32.83 -13.33 -26.00
C LEU A 22 31.59 -13.80 -26.78
N GLU A 23 30.87 -13.06 -27.62
CA GLU A 23 31.07 -11.80 -28.33
C GLU A 23 29.96 -10.78 -27.99
N GLU A 24 30.37 -9.54 -27.76
CA GLU A 24 29.48 -8.39 -27.63
C GLU A 24 28.83 -8.06 -28.99
N ILE A 25 27.64 -8.59 -29.25
CA ILE A 25 26.78 -8.09 -30.35
C ILE A 25 26.24 -6.73 -29.90
N VAL A 26 27.01 -5.67 -30.10
CA VAL A 26 26.58 -4.29 -29.88
C VAL A 26 25.63 -3.89 -31.01
N GLN A 27 24.41 -4.40 -30.99
CA GLN A 27 23.33 -3.70 -31.66
C GLN A 27 23.00 -2.48 -30.80
N GLU A 28 23.38 -1.29 -31.27
CA GLU A 28 22.92 -0.01 -30.73
C GLU A 28 21.39 0.06 -30.81
N VAL A 29 20.72 -0.51 -29.82
CA VAL A 29 19.31 -0.28 -29.58
C VAL A 29 19.19 1.16 -29.11
N LYS A 30 18.87 2.08 -30.03
CA LYS A 30 18.45 3.44 -29.67
C LYS A 30 17.30 3.32 -28.69
N ALA A 31 17.60 3.47 -27.40
CA ALA A 31 16.62 3.39 -26.34
C ALA A 31 15.65 4.56 -26.48
N LEU A 32 14.57 4.36 -27.24
CA LEU A 32 13.45 5.27 -27.27
C LEU A 32 12.85 5.26 -25.86
N LYS A 33 13.21 6.27 -25.05
CA LYS A 33 12.62 6.51 -23.72
C LYS A 33 11.16 6.94 -23.89
N ARG A 34 10.30 6.02 -24.33
CA ARG A 34 8.85 6.22 -24.29
C ARG A 34 8.45 6.19 -22.83
N LYS A 35 7.90 7.30 -22.31
CA LYS A 35 7.21 7.28 -21.02
C LYS A 35 5.99 6.38 -21.19
N ALA A 36 6.04 5.17 -20.64
CA ALA A 36 4.89 4.28 -20.63
C ALA A 36 3.70 5.04 -20.02
N LYS A 37 2.62 5.18 -20.78
CA LYS A 37 1.40 5.81 -20.30
C LYS A 37 0.85 4.91 -19.18
N LYS A 38 0.86 5.41 -17.95
CA LYS A 38 0.27 4.67 -16.82
C LYS A 38 -1.24 4.58 -17.07
N ASN A 39 -1.72 3.36 -17.33
CA ASN A 39 -3.15 3.10 -17.45
C ASN A 39 -3.81 3.31 -16.09
N LYS A 40 -4.66 4.33 -16.00
CA LYS A 40 -5.44 4.62 -14.78
C LYS A 40 -6.44 3.48 -14.58
N GLY A 41 -6.63 3.04 -13.33
CA GLY A 41 -7.66 2.07 -12.98
C GLY A 41 -7.23 0.61 -12.93
N ILE A 42 -6.04 0.23 -13.44
CA ILE A 42 -5.56 -1.17 -13.37
C ILE A 42 -5.58 -1.71 -11.94
N LYS A 43 -5.08 -0.92 -10.97
CA LYS A 43 -5.06 -1.34 -9.57
C LYS A 43 -6.47 -1.65 -9.03
N ARG A 44 -7.46 -0.80 -9.36
CA ARG A 44 -8.85 -1.02 -8.95
C ARG A 44 -9.41 -2.28 -9.59
N ALA A 45 -9.20 -2.46 -10.89
CA ALA A 45 -9.64 -3.64 -11.61
C ALA A 45 -9.05 -4.96 -11.08
N ILE A 46 -7.81 -4.94 -10.56
CA ILE A 46 -7.21 -6.10 -9.88
C ILE A 46 -7.86 -6.31 -8.51
N LEU A 47 -8.01 -5.25 -7.73
CA LEU A 47 -8.59 -5.30 -6.38
C LEU A 47 -10.05 -5.76 -6.36
N ASP A 48 -10.84 -5.36 -7.36
CA ASP A 48 -12.26 -5.70 -7.48
C ASP A 48 -12.52 -7.18 -7.79
N GLN A 49 -11.48 -7.95 -8.15
CA GLN A 49 -11.59 -9.40 -8.37
C GLN A 49 -11.64 -10.21 -7.08
N PHE A 50 -11.27 -9.61 -5.94
CA PHE A 50 -11.17 -10.28 -4.64
C PHE A 50 -12.34 -9.91 -3.72
N PRO A 51 -12.79 -10.84 -2.86
CA PRO A 51 -13.84 -10.57 -1.89
C PRO A 51 -13.47 -9.41 -0.97
N ALA A 52 -14.39 -8.47 -0.78
CA ALA A 52 -14.18 -7.27 0.02
C ALA A 52 -14.60 -7.48 1.48
N GLU A 53 -13.77 -7.03 2.41
CA GLU A 53 -14.04 -6.97 3.84
C GLU A 53 -13.76 -5.56 4.35
N GLU A 54 -14.70 -4.97 5.08
CA GLU A 54 -14.57 -3.60 5.57
C GLU A 54 -14.05 -3.59 7.00
N LYS A 55 -13.00 -2.81 7.24
CA LYS A 55 -12.48 -2.55 8.58
C LYS A 55 -12.67 -1.08 8.93
N LEU A 56 -13.61 -0.81 9.83
CA LEU A 56 -13.86 0.52 10.36
C LEU A 56 -12.85 0.84 11.47
N HIS A 57 -12.23 2.01 11.38
CA HIS A 57 -11.37 2.60 12.38
C HIS A 57 -12.13 3.75 13.04
N GLU A 58 -12.47 3.57 14.31
CA GLU A 58 -13.17 4.55 15.13
C GLU A 58 -12.19 5.52 15.80
N LEU A 59 -12.68 6.71 16.17
CA LEU A 59 -11.89 7.66 16.96
C LEU A 59 -11.78 7.20 18.41
N SER A 60 -10.57 7.29 18.97
CA SER A 60 -10.35 7.08 20.40
C SER A 60 -10.94 8.19 21.26
N ASN A 61 -10.84 9.45 20.81
CA ASN A 61 -11.28 10.63 21.55
C ASN A 61 -12.39 11.37 20.80
N CYS A 62 -13.64 11.03 21.11
CA CYS A 62 -14.83 11.63 20.51
C CYS A 62 -15.25 12.95 21.16
N GLN A 63 -14.33 13.76 21.67
CA GLN A 63 -14.62 15.07 22.27
C GLN A 63 -14.32 16.21 21.29
N CYS A 64 -15.19 17.21 21.24
CA CYS A 64 -15.00 18.39 20.42
C CYS A 64 -13.85 19.25 20.98
N PRO A 65 -12.87 19.65 20.15
CA PRO A 65 -11.76 20.51 20.61
C PRO A 65 -12.22 21.92 20.98
N ASP A 66 -13.37 22.38 20.47
CA ASP A 66 -13.85 23.75 20.66
C ASP A 66 -14.80 23.89 21.86
N CYS A 67 -15.68 22.92 22.08
CA CYS A 67 -16.70 22.98 23.14
C CYS A 67 -16.59 21.85 24.17
N GLY A 68 -15.74 20.85 23.96
CA GLY A 68 -15.59 19.71 24.87
C GLY A 68 -16.73 18.67 24.80
N GLU A 69 -17.82 18.95 24.09
CA GLU A 69 -18.96 18.02 23.95
C GLU A 69 -18.61 16.75 23.18
N SER A 70 -19.36 15.68 23.42
CA SER A 70 -19.25 14.44 22.65
C SER A 70 -19.67 14.65 21.19
N MET A 71 -18.83 14.23 20.25
CA MET A 71 -19.08 14.29 18.82
C MET A 71 -19.84 13.05 18.35
N LYS A 72 -20.77 13.22 17.40
CA LYS A 72 -21.50 12.12 16.78
C LYS A 72 -20.87 11.70 15.47
N GLN A 73 -20.84 10.39 15.21
CA GLN A 73 -20.38 9.85 13.94
C GLN A 73 -21.36 10.22 12.82
N ILE A 74 -20.84 10.76 11.72
CA ILE A 74 -21.60 11.17 10.53
C ILE A 74 -21.53 10.10 9.45
N GLY A 75 -20.37 9.44 9.33
CA GLY A 75 -20.11 8.49 8.27
C GLY A 75 -18.71 7.90 8.37
N ALA A 76 -18.28 7.21 7.33
CA ALA A 76 -16.93 6.67 7.22
C ALA A 76 -16.43 6.79 5.78
N SER A 77 -15.15 7.13 5.62
CA SER A 77 -14.51 7.27 4.31
C SER A 77 -13.42 6.22 4.12
N ALA A 78 -13.33 5.63 2.93
CA ALA A 78 -12.28 4.66 2.61
C ALA A 78 -10.94 5.39 2.45
N VAL A 79 -9.96 5.02 3.28
CA VAL A 79 -8.63 5.65 3.31
C VAL A 79 -7.61 4.80 2.57
N ARG A 80 -7.70 3.47 2.72
CA ARG A 80 -6.80 2.50 2.09
C ARG A 80 -7.50 1.21 1.75
N GLU A 81 -7.04 0.56 0.69
CA GLU A 81 -7.44 -0.79 0.29
C GLU A 81 -6.17 -1.65 0.20
N GLU A 82 -6.18 -2.80 0.84
CA GLU A 82 -5.05 -3.72 0.93
C GLU A 82 -5.48 -5.14 0.57
N LEU A 83 -4.58 -5.94 -0.01
CA LEU A 83 -4.81 -7.37 -0.22
C LEU A 83 -4.22 -8.16 0.95
N PHE A 84 -5.06 -8.99 1.56
CA PHE A 84 -4.68 -9.89 2.62
C PHE A 84 -4.61 -11.32 2.06
N PHE A 85 -3.40 -11.88 2.10
CA PHE A 85 -3.15 -13.23 1.65
C PHE A 85 -3.47 -14.22 2.78
N ILE A 86 -4.37 -15.15 2.49
CA ILE A 86 -4.65 -16.31 3.31
C ILE A 86 -4.20 -17.53 2.49
N PRO A 87 -3.61 -18.57 3.08
CA PRO A 87 -3.30 -19.77 2.32
C PRO A 87 -4.54 -20.24 1.53
N ALA A 88 -4.36 -20.47 0.22
CA ALA A 88 -5.38 -20.83 -0.77
C ALA A 88 -6.38 -19.73 -1.22
N HIS A 89 -6.44 -18.55 -0.60
CA HIS A 89 -7.35 -17.49 -1.04
C HIS A 89 -6.88 -16.08 -0.65
N MET A 90 -7.28 -15.07 -1.43
CA MET A 90 -6.99 -13.67 -1.12
C MET A 90 -8.29 -12.92 -0.87
N LYS A 91 -8.22 -11.92 0.01
CA LYS A 91 -9.30 -10.98 0.26
C LYS A 91 -8.79 -9.56 0.21
N ARG A 92 -9.68 -8.62 -0.10
CA ARG A 92 -9.41 -7.19 -0.07
C ARG A 92 -9.94 -6.61 1.23
N ILE A 93 -9.08 -5.99 2.02
CA ILE A 93 -9.46 -5.25 3.22
C ILE A 93 -9.59 -3.77 2.87
N ILE A 94 -10.78 -3.21 3.08
CA ILE A 94 -11.08 -1.79 2.88
C ILE A 94 -11.04 -1.12 4.24
N HIS A 95 -9.98 -0.35 4.49
CA HIS A 95 -9.84 0.45 5.70
C HIS A 95 -10.65 1.73 5.59
N LYS A 96 -11.68 1.84 6.42
CA LYS A 96 -12.57 2.99 6.50
C LYS A 96 -12.31 3.75 7.78
N GLN A 97 -12.16 5.06 7.70
CA GLN A 97 -11.97 5.94 8.84
C GLN A 97 -13.28 6.66 9.15
N ALA A 98 -13.75 6.55 10.39
CA ALA A 98 -15.00 7.14 10.84
C ALA A 98 -14.87 8.66 10.98
N SER A 99 -15.85 9.39 10.48
CA SER A 99 -15.92 10.85 10.51
C SER A 99 -16.93 11.31 11.55
N TYR A 100 -16.59 12.32 12.35
CA TYR A 100 -17.39 12.79 13.47
C TYR A 100 -17.69 14.30 13.35
N LYS A 101 -18.91 14.72 13.72
CA LYS A 101 -19.32 16.13 13.85
C LYS A 101 -19.61 16.47 15.29
N CYS A 102 -19.33 17.71 15.66
CA CYS A 102 -19.97 18.31 16.82
C CYS A 102 -21.34 18.90 16.41
N GLU A 103 -22.40 18.52 17.12
CA GLU A 103 -23.74 19.07 16.89
C GLU A 103 -23.89 20.49 17.44
N ASP A 104 -23.33 20.77 18.61
CA ASP A 104 -23.46 22.09 19.27
C ASP A 104 -22.71 23.19 18.51
N CYS A 105 -21.50 22.90 18.05
CA CYS A 105 -20.78 23.82 17.16
C CYS A 105 -21.55 24.04 15.86
N ASN A 106 -22.14 22.99 15.29
CA ASN A 106 -22.93 23.11 14.06
C ASN A 106 -24.16 24.03 14.23
N GLN A 107 -24.85 23.95 15.37
CA GLN A 107 -25.96 24.86 15.70
C GLN A 107 -25.48 26.32 15.83
N LYS A 108 -24.29 26.52 16.41
CA LYS A 108 -23.63 27.83 16.55
C LYS A 108 -22.96 28.33 15.25
N LYS A 109 -23.21 27.67 14.11
CA LYS A 109 -22.60 27.94 12.79
C LYS A 109 -21.07 27.86 12.77
N ARG A 110 -20.48 27.07 13.67
CA ARG A 110 -19.05 26.71 13.71
C ARG A 110 -18.90 25.27 13.23
N THR A 111 -18.15 25.04 12.17
CA THR A 111 -17.99 23.68 11.62
C THR A 111 -16.75 23.00 12.19
N VAL A 112 -16.96 22.00 13.04
CA VAL A 112 -15.89 21.16 13.61
C VAL A 112 -16.12 19.71 13.20
N THR A 113 -15.15 19.15 12.50
CA THR A 113 -15.17 17.77 12.00
C THR A 113 -13.87 17.08 12.38
N LYS A 114 -13.95 15.84 12.83
CA LYS A 114 -12.79 14.96 13.06
C LYS A 114 -12.88 13.73 12.17
N LEU A 115 -11.73 13.26 11.70
CA LEU A 115 -11.53 12.04 10.93
C LEU A 115 -10.64 11.10 11.73
#